data_AF-A0A7C2QQP9-F1
#
_entry.id   AF-A0A7C2QQP9-F1
#
_cell.length_a   1.000
_cell.length_b   1.000
_cell.length_c   1.000
_cell.angle_alpha   90.00
_cell.angle_beta   90.00
_cell.angle_gamma   90.00
#
_symmetry.space_group_name_H-M   'P 1'
#
loop_
_entity.id
_entity.type
_entity.pdbx_description
1 polymer ?
#
loop_
_entity_poly.entity_id
_entity_poly.type
_entity_poly.pdbx_seq_one_letter_code
_entity_poly.pdbx_strand_id
1 'polypeptide(L)'
;MLRKLALALPVAALLAAPSALAADPPKADPDLAKFREAYTAGSGLAYVVIADEKGERVYRYGDASRQAAQKDARGYMLFTCNSPHVFVVQNPPDKAALLKARVVKAGDPGFAELDAKYVSGCKNPFVKSAVPKSK
;
A
#
# COMPACT_ATOMS: atom_id res chain seq x y z
N MET A 1 -49.83 -63.00 -0.68
CA MET A 1 -48.59 -63.80 -0.55
C MET A 1 -47.39 -62.87 -0.67
N LEU A 2 -46.37 -63.08 0.18
CA LEU A 2 -45.01 -62.47 0.20
C LEU A 2 -44.91 -60.96 0.53
N ARG A 3 -44.34 -60.55 1.69
CA ARG A 3 -42.89 -60.44 2.04
C ARG A 3 -42.24 -59.30 1.23
N LYS A 4 -41.48 -58.31 1.75
CA LYS A 4 -40.70 -58.12 2.98
C LYS A 4 -40.31 -56.62 3.10
N LEU A 5 -40.14 -56.20 4.36
CA LEU A 5 -39.22 -55.21 4.96
C LEU A 5 -38.21 -54.41 4.11
N ALA A 6 -38.14 -53.12 4.52
CA ALA A 6 -36.96 -52.31 4.90
C ALA A 6 -35.98 -51.80 3.83
N LEU A 7 -35.74 -50.48 3.79
CA LEU A 7 -34.65 -49.81 4.52
C LEU A 7 -34.71 -48.29 4.31
N ALA A 8 -34.59 -47.53 5.40
CA ALA A 8 -34.32 -46.10 5.39
C ALA A 8 -32.84 -45.84 5.04
N LEU A 9 -32.54 -44.72 4.36
CA LEU A 9 -31.26 -44.01 4.47
C LEU A 9 -31.41 -42.58 3.93
N PRO A 10 -31.13 -41.53 4.74
CA PRO A 10 -31.07 -40.16 4.27
C PRO A 10 -29.74 -39.95 3.55
N VAL A 11 -29.78 -39.51 2.29
CA VAL A 11 -28.59 -39.04 1.59
C VAL A 11 -28.27 -37.65 2.11
N ALA A 12 -27.47 -37.59 3.17
CA ALA A 12 -26.81 -36.37 3.60
C ALA A 12 -25.83 -35.95 2.49
N ALA A 13 -26.21 -34.92 1.73
CA ALA A 13 -25.33 -34.26 0.79
C ALA A 13 -24.21 -33.56 1.57
N LEU A 14 -23.05 -34.19 1.64
CA LEU A 14 -21.80 -33.60 2.10
C LEU A 14 -21.45 -32.44 1.17
N LEU A 15 -21.74 -31.21 1.62
CA LEU A 15 -21.15 -29.99 1.11
C LEU A 15 -19.64 -30.04 1.39
N ALA A 16 -18.87 -30.57 0.44
CA ALA A 16 -17.43 -30.38 0.41
C ALA A 16 -17.15 -28.91 0.07
N ALA A 17 -17.13 -28.05 1.10
CA ALA A 17 -16.58 -26.72 0.97
C ALA A 17 -15.05 -26.87 0.76
N PRO A 18 -14.47 -26.38 -0.35
CA PRO A 18 -13.02 -26.34 -0.46
C PRO A 18 -12.52 -25.40 0.63
N SER A 19 -11.75 -25.94 1.57
CA SER A 19 -10.95 -25.15 2.50
C SER A 19 -9.94 -24.36 1.67
N ALA A 20 -10.31 -23.13 1.29
CA ALA A 20 -9.35 -22.16 0.80
C ALA A 20 -8.33 -21.98 1.92
N LEU A 21 -7.12 -22.50 1.74
CA LEU A 21 -5.97 -22.21 2.58
C LEU A 21 -5.83 -20.68 2.61
N ALA A 22 -6.24 -20.07 3.71
CA ALA A 22 -5.81 -18.73 4.05
C ALA A 22 -4.30 -18.83 4.25
N ALA A 23 -3.53 -18.54 3.20
CA ALA A 23 -2.10 -18.36 3.32
C ALA A 23 -1.87 -17.30 4.38
N ASP A 24 -1.01 -17.58 5.36
CA ASP A 24 -0.64 -16.61 6.38
C ASP A 24 -0.29 -15.28 5.72
N PRO A 25 -0.77 -14.15 6.26
CA PRO A 25 -0.44 -12.86 5.69
C PRO A 25 1.09 -12.74 5.64
N PRO A 26 1.66 -12.42 4.47
CA PRO A 26 3.10 -12.43 4.28
C PRO A 26 3.76 -11.52 5.32
N LYS A 27 4.72 -12.11 6.06
CA LYS A 27 5.42 -11.42 7.15
C LYS A 27 6.11 -10.17 6.61
N ALA A 28 5.96 -9.06 7.33
CA ALA A 28 6.63 -7.81 7.01
C ALA A 28 8.15 -8.01 6.95
N ASP A 29 8.80 -7.35 5.99
CA ASP A 29 10.26 -7.35 5.92
C ASP A 29 10.84 -6.53 7.08
N PRO A 30 11.70 -7.12 7.95
CA PRO A 30 12.23 -6.43 9.12
C PRO A 30 13.15 -5.26 8.76
N ASP A 31 13.83 -5.31 7.62
CA ASP A 31 14.75 -4.24 7.21
C ASP A 31 13.98 -2.96 6.86
N LEU A 32 12.72 -3.10 6.42
CA LEU A 32 11.82 -2.01 6.10
C LEU A 32 10.94 -1.58 7.27
N ALA A 33 11.14 -2.09 8.49
CA ALA A 33 10.27 -1.80 9.64
C ALA A 33 10.10 -0.28 9.87
N LYS A 34 11.21 0.47 9.87
CA LYS A 34 11.20 1.94 10.04
C LYS A 34 10.43 2.65 8.91
N PHE A 35 10.67 2.23 7.67
CA PHE A 35 9.96 2.79 6.52
C PHE A 35 8.46 2.48 6.61
N ARG A 36 8.09 1.24 6.92
CA ARG A 36 6.69 0.81 7.08
C ARG A 36 5.98 1.62 8.15
N GLU A 37 6.60 1.77 9.32
CA GLU A 37 6.06 2.55 10.43
C GLU A 37 5.81 4.01 9.99
N ALA A 38 6.81 4.65 9.39
CA ALA A 38 6.68 6.01 8.92
C ALA A 38 5.60 6.16 7.83
N TYR A 39 5.56 5.22 6.88
CA TYR A 39 4.63 5.22 5.76
C TYR A 39 3.17 5.07 6.24
N THR A 40 2.92 4.11 7.13
CA THR A 40 1.57 3.74 7.59
C THR A 40 1.01 4.63 8.69
N ALA A 41 1.84 5.45 9.32
CA ALA A 41 1.42 6.39 10.37
C ALA A 41 0.84 7.71 9.81
N GLY A 42 -0.04 8.34 10.59
CA GLY A 42 -0.65 9.64 10.27
C GLY A 42 -1.85 9.53 9.32
N SER A 43 -2.29 10.68 8.80
CA SER A 43 -3.44 10.80 7.91
C SER A 43 -3.21 11.87 6.83
N GLY A 44 -4.08 11.90 5.82
CA GLY A 44 -4.00 12.85 4.73
C GLY A 44 -2.84 12.57 3.76
N LEU A 45 -2.47 13.58 2.98
CA LEU A 45 -1.40 13.47 2.00
C LEU A 45 -0.02 13.50 2.66
N ALA A 46 0.89 12.68 2.14
CA ALA A 46 2.29 12.65 2.52
C ALA A 46 3.17 12.40 1.29
N TYR A 47 4.46 12.61 1.48
CA TYR A 47 5.47 12.40 0.46
C TYR A 47 6.43 11.29 0.87
N VAL A 48 6.80 10.45 -0.08
CA VAL A 48 7.98 9.60 0.00
C VAL A 48 9.03 10.20 -0.91
N VAL A 49 10.23 10.36 -0.38
CA VAL A 49 11.35 10.89 -1.15
C VAL A 49 12.51 9.92 -1.11
N ILE A 50 13.04 9.64 -2.30
CA ILE A 50 14.13 8.70 -2.52
C ILE A 50 15.22 9.46 -3.25
N ALA A 51 16.37 9.64 -2.58
CA ALA A 51 17.57 10.18 -3.21
C ALA A 51 18.38 9.03 -3.82
N ASP A 52 18.71 9.15 -5.10
CA ASP A 52 19.61 8.24 -5.80
C ASP A 52 20.62 9.02 -6.66
N GLU A 53 21.48 8.31 -7.39
CA GLU A 53 22.53 8.89 -8.22
C GLU A 53 21.98 9.81 -9.33
N LYS A 54 20.71 9.65 -9.70
CA LYS A 54 20.03 10.47 -10.72
C LYS A 54 19.30 11.67 -10.10
N GLY A 55 19.38 11.84 -8.78
CA GLY A 55 18.79 12.93 -8.03
C GLY A 55 17.67 12.48 -7.10
N GLU A 56 16.82 13.45 -6.74
CA GLU A 56 15.74 13.24 -5.78
C GLU A 56 14.43 12.92 -6.49
N ARG A 57 13.88 11.72 -6.25
CA ARG A 57 12.54 11.32 -6.71
C ARG A 57 11.52 11.53 -5.60
N VAL A 58 10.48 12.31 -5.90
CA VAL A 58 9.38 12.62 -4.97
C VAL A 58 8.11 11.92 -5.42
N TYR A 59 7.51 11.18 -4.50
CA TYR A 59 6.24 10.50 -4.69
C TYR A 59 5.22 11.00 -3.69
N ARG A 60 3.97 11.10 -4.10
CA ARG A 60 2.84 11.43 -3.23
C ARG A 60 2.07 10.17 -2.87
N TYR A 61 1.46 10.15 -1.69
CA TYR A 61 0.48 9.13 -1.31
C TYR A 61 -0.49 9.65 -0.25
N GLY A 62 -1.54 8.88 0.02
CA GLY A 62 -2.57 9.24 0.99
C GLY A 62 -3.15 8.03 1.71
N ASP A 63 -4.29 8.24 2.35
CA ASP A 63 -4.86 7.29 3.32
C ASP A 63 -5.22 5.94 2.70
N ALA A 64 -5.70 5.90 1.46
CA ALA A 64 -5.98 4.64 0.76
C ALA A 64 -4.72 3.76 0.64
N SER A 65 -3.57 4.36 0.29
CA SER A 65 -2.31 3.62 0.21
C SER A 65 -1.81 3.20 1.60
N ARG A 66 -1.98 4.05 2.64
CA ARG A 66 -1.65 3.66 4.03
C ARG A 66 -2.45 2.45 4.48
N GLN A 67 -3.76 2.49 4.29
CA GLN A 67 -4.67 1.41 4.68
C GLN A 67 -4.35 0.11 3.94
N ALA A 68 -3.99 0.19 2.65
CA ALA A 68 -3.52 -0.98 1.91
C ALA A 68 -2.23 -1.55 2.52
N ALA A 69 -1.24 -0.71 2.81
CA ALA A 69 0.05 -1.14 3.37
C ALA A 69 -0.03 -1.64 4.82
N GLN A 70 -1.04 -1.22 5.59
CA GLN A 70 -1.33 -1.78 6.91
C GLN A 70 -1.77 -3.25 6.82
N LYS A 71 -2.54 -3.59 5.78
CA LYS A 71 -3.06 -4.95 5.53
C LYS A 71 -2.04 -5.84 4.82
N ASP A 72 -1.31 -5.30 3.84
CA ASP A 72 -0.35 -6.03 3.03
C ASP A 72 0.90 -5.19 2.79
N ALA A 73 2.03 -5.62 3.35
CA ALA A 73 3.31 -4.94 3.21
C ALA A 73 4.22 -5.53 2.12
N ARG A 74 3.67 -6.35 1.21
CA ARG A 74 4.42 -6.78 0.02
C ARG A 74 4.69 -5.65 -0.96
N GLY A 75 3.88 -4.59 -0.91
CA GLY A 75 4.06 -3.45 -1.79
C GLY A 75 3.59 -2.14 -1.20
N TYR A 76 4.19 -1.05 -1.67
CA TYR A 76 3.86 0.31 -1.27
C TYR A 76 3.42 1.11 -2.48
N MET A 77 2.15 1.48 -2.50
CA MET A 77 1.55 2.24 -3.60
C MET A 77 1.81 3.74 -3.43
N LEU A 78 2.53 4.29 -4.40
CA LEU A 78 2.96 5.67 -4.46
C LEU A 78 2.50 6.28 -5.79
N PHE A 79 2.49 7.60 -5.88
CA PHE A 79 2.04 8.29 -7.08
C PHE A 79 3.12 9.27 -7.53
N THR A 80 3.48 9.18 -8.80
CA THR A 80 4.08 10.28 -9.53
C THR A 80 2.97 11.22 -10.01
N CYS A 81 3.34 12.34 -10.65
CA CYS A 81 2.36 13.29 -11.19
C CYS A 81 1.30 12.63 -12.09
N ASN A 82 1.70 11.65 -12.91
CA ASN A 82 0.86 11.11 -13.98
C ASN A 82 0.56 9.61 -13.84
N SER A 83 1.22 8.91 -12.93
CA SER A 83 1.02 7.46 -12.81
C SER A 83 1.18 6.97 -11.38
N PRO A 84 0.41 5.95 -10.98
CA PRO A 84 0.77 5.15 -9.81
C PRO A 84 2.11 4.46 -10.06
N HIS A 85 2.82 4.18 -8.98
CA HIS A 85 4.04 3.42 -8.94
C HIS A 85 4.03 2.56 -7.68
N VAL A 86 4.22 1.25 -7.83
CA VAL A 86 4.22 0.31 -6.71
C VAL A 86 5.63 -0.20 -6.55
N PHE A 87 6.21 0.04 -5.37
CA PHE A 87 7.45 -0.62 -4.97
C PHE A 87 7.11 -1.99 -4.40
N VAL A 88 7.65 -3.05 -4.96
CA VAL A 88 7.43 -4.43 -4.52
C VAL A 88 8.60 -4.86 -3.64
N VAL A 89 8.36 -5.21 -2.38
CA VAL A 89 9.43 -5.50 -1.40
C VAL A 89 10.30 -6.69 -1.82
N GLN A 90 9.74 -7.65 -2.56
CA GLN A 90 10.46 -8.82 -3.08
C GLN A 90 11.34 -8.50 -4.29
N ASN A 91 11.17 -7.33 -4.90
CA ASN A 91 12.02 -6.84 -5.98
C ASN A 91 13.24 -6.13 -5.35
N PRO A 92 14.49 -6.62 -5.56
CA PRO A 92 15.65 -6.07 -4.86
C PRO A 92 15.92 -4.58 -5.16
N PRO A 93 15.85 -4.09 -6.42
CA PRO A 93 15.89 -2.65 -6.71
C PRO A 93 14.88 -1.82 -5.93
N ASP A 94 13.64 -2.29 -5.82
CA ASP A 94 12.58 -1.58 -5.10
C ASP A 94 12.85 -1.55 -3.60
N LYS A 95 13.23 -2.68 -3.00
CA LYS A 95 13.62 -2.75 -1.59
C LYS A 95 14.78 -1.80 -1.31
N ALA A 96 15.81 -1.79 -2.16
CA ALA A 96 16.95 -0.89 -2.01
C ALA A 96 16.56 0.59 -2.09
N ALA A 97 15.58 0.94 -2.91
CA ALA A 97 15.03 2.29 -2.98
C ALA A 97 14.25 2.66 -1.71
N LEU A 98 13.41 1.75 -1.20
CA LEU A 98 12.63 1.94 0.03
C LEU A 98 13.53 2.06 1.28
N LEU A 99 14.67 1.36 1.32
CA LEU A 99 15.65 1.48 2.40
C LEU A 99 16.29 2.87 2.48
N LYS A 100 16.33 3.62 1.37
CA LYS A 100 16.84 5.00 1.29
C LYS A 100 15.72 6.04 1.43
N ALA A 101 14.48 5.59 1.54
CA ALA A 101 13.33 6.46 1.49
C ALA A 101 13.10 7.19 2.81
N ARG A 102 12.73 8.46 2.72
CA ARG A 102 12.21 9.24 3.84
C ARG A 102 10.75 9.60 3.59
N VAL A 103 9.94 9.55 4.65
CA VAL A 103 8.53 9.95 4.63
C VAL A 103 8.41 11.35 5.22
N VAL A 104 7.67 12.23 4.56
CA VAL A 104 7.37 13.59 5.04
C VAL A 104 5.85 13.76 5.06
N LYS A 105 5.30 14.01 6.24
CA LYS A 105 3.86 14.13 6.49
C LYS A 105 3.45 15.59 6.57
N ALA A 106 2.15 15.86 6.45
CA ALA A 106 1.61 17.19 6.68
C ALA A 106 1.97 17.66 8.10
N GLY A 107 2.51 18.87 8.21
CA GLY A 107 3.02 19.44 9.47
C GLY A 107 4.51 19.21 9.71
N ASP A 108 5.15 18.28 9.01
CA ASP A 108 6.60 18.09 9.09
C ASP A 108 7.35 19.25 8.40
N PRO A 109 8.55 19.61 8.89
CA PRO A 109 9.43 20.53 8.17
C PRO A 109 9.68 20.07 6.73
N GLY A 110 9.60 21.00 5.78
CA GLY A 110 9.79 20.72 4.35
C GLY A 110 8.58 20.15 3.62
N PHE A 111 7.46 19.86 4.30
CA PHE A 111 6.24 19.40 3.61
C PHE A 111 5.74 20.41 2.57
N ALA A 112 5.65 21.69 2.93
CA ALA A 112 5.15 22.74 2.03
C ALA A 112 6.06 22.93 0.81
N GLU A 113 7.38 22.82 1.00
CA GLU A 113 8.36 22.91 -0.09
C GLU A 113 8.23 21.71 -1.06
N LEU A 114 8.11 20.50 -0.52
CA LEU A 114 7.87 19.29 -1.33
C LEU A 114 6.54 19.37 -2.07
N ASP A 115 5.48 19.88 -1.42
CA ASP A 115 4.18 20.06 -2.05
C ASP A 115 4.24 21.05 -3.22
N ALA A 116 4.88 22.21 -3.00
CA ALA A 116 5.09 23.20 -4.05
C ALA A 116 5.93 22.65 -5.22
N LYS A 117 7.03 21.94 -4.93
CA LYS A 117 7.88 21.28 -5.93
C LYS A 117 7.10 20.24 -6.73
N TYR A 118 6.33 19.39 -6.04
CA TYR A 118 5.53 18.34 -6.69
C TYR A 118 4.46 18.93 -7.59
N VAL A 119 3.70 19.92 -7.11
CA VAL A 119 2.60 20.55 -7.87
C VAL A 119 3.15 21.37 -9.05
N SER A 120 4.20 22.16 -8.85
CA SER A 120 4.80 22.98 -9.93
C SER A 120 5.44 22.13 -11.03
N GLY A 121 6.06 21.01 -10.67
CA GLY A 121 6.58 20.04 -11.63
C GLY A 121 5.50 19.19 -12.30
N CYS A 122 4.27 19.23 -11.80
CA CYS A 122 3.19 18.38 -12.27
C CYS A 122 2.27 19.10 -13.26
N LYS A 123 2.29 18.68 -14.52
CA LYS A 123 1.43 19.22 -15.59
C LYS A 123 -0.02 18.69 -15.56
N ASN A 124 -0.38 17.90 -14.55
CA ASN A 124 -1.71 17.33 -14.43
C ASN A 124 -2.66 18.29 -13.67
N PRO A 125 -3.71 18.83 -14.31
CA PRO A 125 -4.59 19.83 -13.69
C PRO A 125 -5.43 19.28 -12.53
N PHE A 126 -5.52 17.95 -12.39
CA PHE A 126 -6.24 17.31 -11.28
C PHE A 126 -5.39 17.19 -10.02
N VAL A 127 -4.06 17.38 -10.11
CA VAL A 127 -3.17 17.38 -8.97
C VAL A 127 -3.22 18.75 -8.30
N LYS A 128 -3.86 18.80 -7.13
CA LYS A 128 -3.96 20.01 -6.30
C LYS A 128 -2.97 20.00 -5.14
N SER A 129 -2.59 21.18 -4.67
CA SER A 129 -1.79 21.34 -3.46
C SER A 129 -2.50 20.73 -2.24
N ALA A 130 -1.73 20.09 -1.37
CA ALA A 130 -2.21 19.59 -0.09
C ALA A 130 -2.20 20.68 0.99
N VAL A 131 -1.50 21.78 0.74
CA VAL A 131 -1.44 22.93 1.63
C VAL A 131 -2.65 23.83 1.32
N PRO A 132 -3.51 24.12 2.31
CA PRO A 132 -4.58 25.09 2.12
C PRO A 132 -4.00 26.44 1.71
N LYS A 133 -4.59 27.10 0.72
CA LYS A 133 -4.28 28.50 0.45
C LYS A 133 -4.77 29.30 1.65
N SER A 134 -3.85 29.89 2.41
CA SER A 134 -4.19 30.93 3.37
C SER A 134 -5.00 31.99 2.64
N LYS A 135 -6.20 32.31 3.15
CA LYS A 135 -7.01 33.42 2.65
C LYS A 135 -6.36 34.75 2.98
#